data_AF-A0A3T1AUA4-F1
#
_entry.id   AF-A0A3T1AUA4-F1
#
_cell.length_a   1.000
_cell.length_b   1.000
_cell.length_c   1.000
_cell.angle_alpha   90.00
_cell.angle_beta   90.00
_cell.angle_gamma   90.00
#
_symmetry.space_group_name_H-M   'P 1'
#
loop_
_entity.id
_entity.type
_entity.pdbx_description
1 polymer ?
#
loop_
_entity_poly.entity_id
_entity_poly.type
_entity_poly.pdbx_seq_one_letter_code
_entity_poly.pdbx_strand_id
1 'polypeptide(L)'
;MQKTRRFGAMIALATAAAGMATVSAAAPAAAIGRGPAPVSNWLQAVRANTTSWVTINWRTDRPICDAQVRVRGESVKVDYFGIRRQFTTFSRGDSLRPGRTDFTRIRVTPIARRSGVANLWATISYDECGWKSRTQTRTTVLSLPVVTRNTVPGGNGGPGGPGQGHTDGPGHDGPGAPGQGGPGNGHGGNQNGPGGQNGHGGGQGGSGGWNGNGGGQQGGHGSGGGGH
;
A
#
# COMPACT_ATOMS: atom_id res chain seq x y z
N MET A 1 21.02 18.54 -34.31
CA MET A 1 20.03 19.55 -34.77
C MET A 1 19.24 20.07 -33.58
N GLN A 2 19.62 21.24 -33.05
CA GLN A 2 18.95 21.89 -31.92
C GLN A 2 17.79 22.75 -32.43
N LYS A 3 16.56 22.46 -32.00
CA LYS A 3 15.38 23.32 -32.30
C LYS A 3 14.99 24.08 -31.04
N THR A 4 15.60 25.25 -30.87
CA THR A 4 15.18 26.29 -29.94
C THR A 4 13.93 26.97 -30.51
N ARG A 5 12.81 26.97 -29.78
CA ARG A 5 11.66 27.83 -30.09
C ARG A 5 11.27 28.60 -28.83
N ARG A 6 11.56 29.90 -28.84
CA ARG A 6 11.01 30.90 -27.93
C ARG A 6 9.84 31.56 -28.65
N PHE A 7 8.65 31.48 -28.06
CA PHE A 7 7.49 32.34 -28.31
C PHE A 7 6.95 32.61 -26.90
N GLY A 8 6.97 33.83 -26.38
CA GLY A 8 6.39 35.04 -26.94
C GLY A 8 5.26 35.41 -25.98
N ALA A 9 5.57 36.25 -25.01
CA ALA A 9 4.61 36.84 -24.07
C ALA A 9 3.66 37.79 -24.81
N MET A 10 2.42 37.97 -24.32
CA MET A 10 1.75 39.27 -24.15
C MET A 10 0.20 39.17 -23.95
N ILE A 11 -0.29 40.02 -23.03
CA ILE A 11 -1.60 40.73 -23.03
C ILE A 11 -2.86 39.90 -22.65
N ALA A 12 -3.84 40.35 -21.85
CA ALA A 12 -4.16 41.65 -21.24
C ALA A 12 -4.91 41.42 -19.92
N LEU A 13 -4.76 42.39 -19.01
CA LEU A 13 -5.60 42.57 -17.83
C LEU A 13 -6.93 43.21 -18.28
N ALA A 14 -8.06 42.50 -18.17
CA ALA A 14 -9.38 43.06 -18.37
C ALA A 14 -10.20 42.89 -17.08
N THR A 15 -10.24 43.95 -16.28
CA THR A 15 -11.13 44.12 -15.14
C THR A 15 -12.53 44.46 -15.65
N ALA A 16 -13.51 43.58 -15.46
CA ALA A 16 -14.91 43.88 -15.78
C ALA A 16 -15.85 43.45 -14.63
N ALA A 17 -16.43 44.48 -14.01
CA ALA A 17 -17.66 44.60 -13.23
C ALA A 17 -18.29 43.35 -12.57
N ALA A 18 -18.44 43.47 -11.25
CA ALA A 18 -19.23 42.58 -10.40
C ALA A 18 -20.74 42.73 -10.67
N GLY A 19 -21.35 41.69 -11.22
CA GLY A 19 -22.78 41.41 -11.08
C GLY A 19 -22.92 40.16 -10.22
N MET A 20 -23.39 40.30 -8.98
CA MET A 20 -23.65 39.17 -8.09
C MET A 20 -24.92 38.43 -8.51
N ALA A 21 -24.80 37.62 -9.56
CA ALA A 21 -25.70 36.48 -9.73
C ALA A 21 -25.20 35.39 -8.79
N THR A 22 -25.96 35.08 -7.74
CA THR A 22 -25.77 33.87 -6.95
C THR A 22 -26.14 32.67 -7.82
N VAL A 23 -25.24 32.32 -8.74
CA VAL A 23 -25.31 31.03 -9.43
C VAL A 23 -25.02 30.01 -8.34
N SER A 24 -26.04 29.29 -7.89
CA SER A 24 -25.85 28.03 -7.18
C SER A 24 -25.09 27.12 -8.13
N ALA A 25 -23.77 27.26 -8.15
CA ALA A 25 -22.88 26.39 -8.87
C ALA A 25 -23.08 25.02 -8.24
N ALA A 26 -23.93 24.20 -8.86
CA ALA A 26 -23.96 22.78 -8.62
C ALA A 26 -22.52 22.34 -8.81
N ALA A 27 -21.83 22.04 -7.70
CA ALA A 27 -20.47 21.55 -7.74
C ALA A 27 -20.49 20.41 -8.76
N PRO A 28 -19.67 20.47 -9.82
CA PRO A 28 -19.71 19.44 -10.86
C PRO A 28 -19.62 18.12 -10.13
N ALA A 29 -20.66 17.29 -10.24
CA ALA A 29 -20.64 15.96 -9.69
C ALA A 29 -19.43 15.31 -10.32
N ALA A 30 -18.34 15.21 -9.56
CA ALA A 30 -17.07 14.75 -10.06
C ALA A 30 -17.33 13.31 -10.50
N ALA A 31 -17.52 13.11 -11.80
CA ALA A 31 -17.70 11.80 -12.36
C ALA A 31 -16.48 11.02 -11.91
N ILE A 32 -16.68 10.08 -10.99
CA ILE A 32 -15.63 9.23 -10.48
C ILE A 32 -15.06 8.56 -11.73
N GLY A 33 -13.85 8.99 -12.13
CA GLY A 33 -13.28 8.55 -13.39
C GLY A 33 -13.30 7.02 -13.40
N ARG A 34 -13.84 6.44 -14.47
CA ARG A 34 -13.85 4.98 -14.66
C ARG A 34 -12.41 4.45 -14.67
N GLY A 35 -12.24 3.18 -14.32
CA GLY A 35 -10.96 2.48 -14.26
C GLY A 35 -10.45 2.25 -12.83
N PRO A 36 -9.18 1.83 -12.70
CA PRO A 36 -8.59 1.50 -11.41
C PRO A 36 -8.46 2.73 -10.53
N ALA A 37 -8.81 2.57 -9.26
CA ALA A 37 -8.66 3.57 -8.22
C ALA A 37 -8.21 2.91 -6.92
N PRO A 38 -7.42 3.60 -6.09
CA PRO A 38 -7.12 3.11 -4.76
C PRO A 38 -8.41 3.04 -3.92
N VAL A 39 -8.49 2.06 -3.03
CA VAL A 39 -9.61 1.90 -2.10
C VAL A 39 -9.60 3.00 -1.03
N SER A 40 -8.40 3.45 -0.64
CA SER A 40 -8.17 4.56 0.29
C SER A 40 -7.02 5.41 -0.21
N ASN A 41 -7.16 6.73 -0.07
CA ASN A 41 -6.05 7.66 -0.31
C ASN A 41 -5.10 7.76 0.89
N TRP A 42 -5.52 7.31 2.08
CA TRP A 42 -4.66 7.28 3.27
C TRP A 42 -3.92 5.95 3.37
N LEU A 43 -2.59 6.04 3.46
CA LEU A 43 -1.71 4.91 3.67
C LEU A 43 -1.45 4.66 5.16
N GLN A 44 -0.96 3.47 5.47
CA GLN A 44 -0.49 3.15 6.82
C GLN A 44 0.60 4.14 7.24
N ALA A 45 0.52 4.61 8.48
CA ALA A 45 1.53 5.48 9.06
C ALA A 45 2.90 4.79 9.11
N VAL A 46 3.95 5.55 8.78
CA VAL A 46 5.33 5.06 8.76
C VAL A 46 6.24 5.95 9.59
N ARG A 47 7.30 5.36 10.12
CA ARG A 47 8.29 6.10 10.90
C ARG A 47 9.20 6.92 10.00
N ALA A 48 9.47 8.15 10.39
CA ALA A 48 10.46 8.99 9.72
C ALA A 48 11.84 8.30 9.69
N ASN A 49 12.55 8.45 8.57
CA ASN A 49 13.89 7.89 8.30
C ASN A 49 14.00 6.36 8.47
N THR A 50 12.85 5.67 8.44
CA THR A 50 12.78 4.22 8.57
C THR A 50 12.16 3.66 7.31
N THR A 51 12.82 2.67 6.71
CA THR A 51 12.24 1.91 5.61
C THR A 51 11.07 1.07 6.11
N SER A 52 9.93 1.12 5.40
CA SER A 52 8.77 0.27 5.69
C SER A 52 8.06 -0.15 4.40
N TRP A 53 7.45 -1.33 4.42
CA TRP A 53 6.56 -1.77 3.34
C TRP A 53 5.17 -1.19 3.58
N VAL A 54 4.59 -0.57 2.55
CA VAL A 54 3.21 -0.11 2.55
C VAL A 54 2.44 -0.78 1.43
N THR A 55 1.15 -1.00 1.68
CA THR A 55 0.24 -1.68 0.76
C THR A 55 -0.77 -0.67 0.22
N ILE A 56 -0.93 -0.62 -1.10
CA ILE A 56 -1.94 0.20 -1.77
C ILE A 56 -3.00 -0.77 -2.30
N ASN A 57 -4.20 -0.71 -1.74
CA ASN A 57 -5.32 -1.53 -2.19
C ASN A 57 -5.99 -0.85 -3.39
N TRP A 58 -6.28 -1.60 -4.44
CA TRP A 58 -6.86 -1.13 -5.69
C TRP A 58 -8.17 -1.83 -5.98
N ARG A 59 -9.10 -1.09 -6.57
CA ARG A 59 -10.35 -1.61 -7.14
C ARG A 59 -10.57 -1.01 -8.52
N THR A 60 -11.34 -1.68 -9.36
CA THR A 60 -11.71 -1.20 -10.69
C THR A 60 -13.17 -1.54 -10.98
N ASP A 61 -13.81 -0.73 -11.82
CA ASP A 61 -15.16 -0.96 -12.35
C ASP A 61 -15.14 -1.73 -13.69
N ARG A 62 -13.96 -1.91 -14.29
CA ARG A 62 -13.74 -2.54 -15.60
C ARG A 62 -12.54 -3.50 -15.57
N PRO A 63 -12.53 -4.56 -16.40
CA PRO A 63 -11.39 -5.47 -16.46
C PRO A 63 -10.19 -4.74 -17.05
N ILE A 64 -9.07 -4.77 -16.33
CA ILE A 64 -7.79 -4.21 -16.77
C ILE A 64 -6.72 -5.27 -16.82
N CYS A 65 -5.79 -5.12 -17.77
CA CYS A 65 -4.69 -6.00 -18.09
C CYS A 65 -3.38 -5.19 -18.13
N ASP A 66 -2.24 -5.88 -18.05
CA ASP A 66 -0.89 -5.28 -18.17
C ASP A 66 -0.64 -4.10 -17.22
N ALA A 67 -1.23 -4.15 -16.02
CA ALA A 67 -1.20 -3.06 -15.06
C ALA A 67 0.17 -2.90 -14.40
N GLN A 68 0.75 -1.71 -14.54
CA GLN A 68 1.99 -1.30 -13.93
C GLN A 68 1.77 -0.07 -13.05
N VAL A 69 2.18 -0.16 -11.79
CA VAL A 69 2.07 0.93 -10.82
C VAL A 69 3.45 1.51 -10.52
N ARG A 70 3.56 2.82 -10.70
CA ARG A 70 4.73 3.62 -10.33
C ARG A 70 4.33 4.63 -9.28
N VAL A 71 5.14 4.74 -8.22
CA VAL A 71 4.91 5.67 -7.12
C VAL A 71 6.13 6.57 -6.97
N ARG A 72 5.87 7.86 -6.85
CA ARG A 72 6.86 8.89 -6.54
C ARG A 72 6.37 9.74 -5.38
N GLY A 73 7.27 10.29 -4.58
CA GLY A 73 6.92 11.17 -3.47
C GLY A 73 7.96 12.24 -3.27
N GLU A 74 7.54 13.38 -2.73
CA GLU A 74 8.46 14.43 -2.31
C GLU A 74 9.04 14.03 -0.95
N SER A 75 10.36 14.07 -0.81
CA SER A 75 11.04 13.65 0.42
C SER A 75 10.71 12.21 0.87
N VAL A 76 10.32 11.33 -0.05
CA VAL A 76 10.11 9.90 0.21
C VAL A 76 10.87 9.11 -0.84
N LYS A 77 11.85 8.32 -0.38
CA LYS A 77 12.49 7.32 -1.25
C LYS A 77 11.54 6.14 -1.42
N VAL A 78 11.26 5.77 -2.67
CA VAL A 78 10.41 4.65 -3.02
C VAL A 78 11.24 3.59 -3.71
N ASP A 79 11.19 2.37 -3.18
CA ASP A 79 11.84 1.18 -3.73
C ASP A 79 10.77 0.12 -4.04
N TYR A 80 11.04 -0.71 -5.05
CA TYR A 80 10.15 -1.82 -5.46
C TYR A 80 10.76 -3.17 -5.10
N PHE A 81 9.95 -4.23 -5.12
CA PHE A 81 10.46 -5.58 -4.92
C PHE A 81 11.32 -6.00 -6.12
N GLY A 82 12.60 -6.31 -5.87
CA GLY A 82 13.58 -6.68 -6.91
C GLY A 82 14.51 -5.52 -7.30
N ILE A 83 15.79 -5.85 -7.54
CA ILE A 83 16.90 -4.89 -7.62
C ILE A 83 16.79 -3.91 -8.81
N ARG A 84 16.04 -4.24 -9.87
CA ARG A 84 15.98 -3.45 -11.11
C ARG A 84 14.57 -3.03 -11.53
N ARG A 85 13.58 -3.17 -10.65
CA ARG A 85 12.20 -2.84 -11.00
C ARG A 85 11.93 -1.35 -10.78
N GLN A 86 11.38 -0.69 -11.79
CA GLN A 86 10.93 0.71 -11.74
C GLN A 86 9.42 0.85 -11.47
N PHE A 87 8.73 -0.28 -11.35
CA PHE A 87 7.29 -0.39 -11.16
C PHE A 87 6.97 -1.67 -10.37
N THR A 88 5.75 -1.76 -9.89
CA THR A 88 5.18 -2.96 -9.29
C THR A 88 3.86 -3.33 -9.97
N THR A 89 3.44 -4.57 -9.84
CA THR A 89 2.17 -5.10 -10.35
C THR A 89 1.29 -5.52 -9.17
N PHE A 90 0.07 -5.98 -9.43
CA PHE A 90 -0.78 -6.53 -8.39
C PHE A 90 -0.21 -7.84 -7.82
N SER A 91 -0.61 -8.17 -6.60
CA SER A 91 -0.10 -9.34 -5.89
C SER A 91 -0.42 -10.67 -6.59
N ARG A 92 -1.56 -10.73 -7.29
CA ARG A 92 -2.02 -11.92 -8.04
C ARG A 92 -1.76 -11.84 -9.55
N GLY A 93 -0.99 -10.85 -10.02
CA GLY A 93 -0.66 -10.67 -11.44
C GLY A 93 -0.68 -9.21 -11.89
N ASP A 94 -0.86 -8.98 -13.18
CA ASP A 94 -0.97 -7.66 -13.81
C ASP A 94 -2.39 -7.34 -14.28
N SER A 95 -3.38 -8.15 -13.89
CA SER A 95 -4.78 -7.93 -14.22
C SER A 95 -5.64 -7.71 -12.98
N LEU A 96 -6.72 -6.95 -13.15
CA LEU A 96 -7.72 -6.71 -12.11
C LEU A 96 -9.12 -6.77 -12.70
N ARG A 97 -9.97 -7.63 -12.13
CA ARG A 97 -11.36 -7.80 -12.55
C ARG A 97 -12.28 -6.77 -11.89
N PRO A 98 -13.39 -6.39 -12.54
CA PRO A 98 -14.40 -5.52 -11.94
C PRO A 98 -14.87 -6.02 -10.58
N GLY A 99 -15.00 -5.11 -9.61
CA GLY A 99 -15.52 -5.43 -8.27
C GLY A 99 -14.59 -6.28 -7.40
N ARG A 100 -13.41 -6.66 -7.89
CA ARG A 100 -12.38 -7.33 -7.07
C ARG A 100 -11.38 -6.31 -6.57
N THR A 101 -10.90 -6.56 -5.36
CA THR A 101 -9.79 -5.80 -4.77
C THR A 101 -8.51 -6.62 -4.86
N ASP A 102 -7.42 -5.96 -5.24
CA ASP A 102 -6.05 -6.48 -5.14
C ASP A 102 -5.16 -5.39 -4.54
N PHE A 103 -3.89 -5.68 -4.34
CA PHE A 103 -2.96 -4.72 -3.77
C PHE A 103 -1.61 -4.73 -4.49
N THR A 104 -0.95 -3.58 -4.41
CA THR A 104 0.47 -3.45 -4.72
C THR A 104 1.24 -3.16 -3.44
N ARG A 105 2.48 -3.67 -3.36
CA ARG A 105 3.40 -3.37 -2.25
C ARG A 105 4.55 -2.51 -2.77
N ILE A 106 4.87 -1.48 -2.01
CA ILE A 106 6.03 -0.61 -2.24
C ILE A 106 6.79 -0.43 -0.93
N ARG A 107 8.11 -0.27 -1.03
CA ARG A 107 8.97 0.03 0.11
C ARG A 107 9.21 1.52 0.14
N VAL A 108 8.84 2.18 1.23
CA VAL A 108 8.96 3.63 1.38
C VAL A 108 9.94 3.96 2.51
N THR A 109 10.73 5.00 2.31
CA THR A 109 11.62 5.57 3.34
C THR A 109 11.40 7.09 3.34
N PRO A 110 10.55 7.62 4.23
CA PRO A 110 10.30 9.05 4.32
C PRO A 110 11.50 9.74 4.95
N ILE A 111 12.02 10.76 4.28
CA ILE A 111 13.14 11.58 4.74
C ILE A 111 12.52 12.82 5.40
N ALA A 112 12.20 12.72 6.69
CA ALA A 112 11.47 13.76 7.42
C ALA A 112 12.09 14.03 8.79
N ARG A 113 12.05 15.30 9.23
CA ARG A 113 12.50 15.75 10.56
C ARG A 113 11.38 15.91 11.58
N ARG A 114 10.13 16.03 11.11
CA ARG A 114 8.94 16.27 11.92
C ARG A 114 7.85 15.30 11.52
N SER A 115 6.91 15.04 12.43
CA SER A 115 5.68 14.33 12.10
C SER A 115 4.86 15.16 11.13
N GLY A 116 4.13 14.51 10.21
CA GLY A 116 3.36 15.19 9.18
C GLY A 116 2.73 14.21 8.19
N VAL A 117 2.28 14.73 7.05
CA VAL A 117 1.72 13.92 5.96
C VAL A 117 2.53 14.18 4.70
N ALA A 118 3.16 13.13 4.16
CA ALA A 118 3.84 13.20 2.87
C ALA A 118 2.87 12.80 1.75
N ASN A 119 2.97 13.48 0.60
CA ASN A 119 2.16 13.15 -0.58
C ASN A 119 2.94 12.20 -1.50
N LEU A 120 2.30 11.11 -1.90
CA LEU A 120 2.79 10.19 -2.92
C LEU A 120 1.88 10.29 -4.15
N TRP A 121 2.47 10.46 -5.32
CA TRP A 121 1.77 10.34 -6.60
C TRP A 121 1.91 8.91 -7.12
N ALA A 122 0.81 8.16 -7.10
CA ALA A 122 0.71 6.83 -7.66
C ALA A 122 0.14 6.91 -9.09
N THR A 123 0.99 6.61 -10.07
CA THR A 123 0.64 6.53 -11.48
C THR A 123 0.49 5.06 -11.88
N ILE A 124 -0.71 4.66 -12.29
CA ILE A 124 -0.99 3.35 -12.85
C ILE A 124 -1.11 3.47 -14.37
N SER A 125 -0.37 2.64 -15.10
CA SER A 125 -0.52 2.41 -16.54
C SER A 125 -1.17 1.05 -16.74
N TYR A 126 -2.19 0.94 -17.57
CA TYR A 126 -2.92 -0.32 -17.79
C TYR A 126 -3.59 -0.33 -19.15
N ASP A 127 -3.94 -1.51 -19.63
CA ASP A 127 -4.74 -1.72 -20.83
C ASP A 127 -6.16 -2.17 -20.43
N GLU A 128 -7.18 -1.75 -21.18
CA GLU A 128 -8.50 -2.39 -21.09
C GLU A 128 -8.42 -3.79 -21.70
N CYS A 129 -8.82 -4.83 -20.97
CA CYS A 129 -8.76 -6.19 -21.49
C CYS A 129 -9.72 -6.36 -22.68
N GLY A 130 -9.21 -6.66 -23.87
CA GLY A 130 -10.02 -6.97 -25.05
C GLY A 130 -9.31 -6.72 -26.38
N TRP A 131 -10.02 -7.02 -27.47
CA TRP A 131 -9.58 -6.88 -28.87
C TRP A 131 -9.26 -5.44 -29.32
N LYS A 132 -9.57 -4.44 -28.49
CA LYS A 132 -9.24 -3.03 -28.70
C LYS A 132 -8.54 -2.44 -27.48
N SER A 133 -7.55 -3.16 -26.95
CA SER A 133 -6.79 -2.68 -25.80
C SER A 133 -6.08 -1.38 -26.17
N ARG A 134 -6.18 -0.41 -25.26
CA ARG A 134 -5.44 0.84 -25.35
C ARG A 134 -4.87 1.12 -23.99
N THR A 135 -3.58 1.43 -23.96
CA THR A 135 -2.91 1.86 -22.75
C THR A 135 -3.48 3.18 -22.26
N GLN A 136 -3.95 3.16 -21.02
CA GLN A 136 -4.43 4.30 -20.27
C GLN A 136 -3.49 4.53 -19.09
N THR A 137 -3.44 5.78 -18.64
CA THR A 137 -2.64 6.17 -17.48
C THR A 137 -3.49 7.01 -16.55
N ARG A 138 -3.42 6.69 -15.26
CA ARG A 138 -4.11 7.44 -14.21
C ARG A 138 -3.16 7.75 -13.08
N THR A 139 -3.17 8.99 -12.60
CA THR A 139 -2.40 9.39 -11.42
C THR A 139 -3.34 9.75 -10.29
N THR A 140 -3.09 9.21 -9.11
CA THR A 140 -3.82 9.53 -7.88
C THR A 140 -2.83 9.97 -6.80
N VAL A 141 -3.23 10.92 -5.97
CA VAL A 141 -2.44 11.37 -4.82
C VAL A 141 -2.84 10.55 -3.59
N LEU A 142 -1.84 10.00 -2.90
CA LEU A 142 -1.96 9.25 -1.66
C LEU A 142 -1.29 10.04 -0.53
N SER A 143 -1.90 10.01 0.65
CA SER A 143 -1.42 10.63 1.87
C SER A 143 -0.72 9.58 2.73
N LEU A 144 0.56 9.79 3.02
CA LEU A 144 1.40 8.94 3.86
C LEU A 144 1.65 9.64 5.20
N PRO A 145 0.98 9.23 6.29
CA PRO A 145 1.29 9.75 7.61
C PRO A 145 2.72 9.37 8.01
N VAL A 146 3.50 10.35 8.43
CA VAL A 146 4.87 10.17 8.90
C VAL A 146 4.93 10.54 10.38
N VAL A 147 5.40 9.61 11.20
CA VAL A 147 5.56 9.80 12.65
C VAL A 147 7.03 9.80 13.04
N THR A 148 7.47 10.74 13.86
CA THR A 148 8.79 10.72 14.48
C THR A 148 8.73 9.98 15.82
N ARG A 149 9.83 9.34 16.24
CA ARG A 149 9.90 8.65 17.54
C ARG A 149 9.72 9.59 18.75
N ASN A 150 9.82 10.91 18.54
CA ASN A 150 9.92 11.88 19.63
C ASN A 150 8.59 12.46 20.11
N THR A 151 7.45 11.99 19.59
CA THR A 151 6.14 12.23 20.21
C THR A 151 5.66 10.99 20.97
N VAL A 152 6.55 10.38 21.76
CA VAL A 152 6.04 9.87 23.04
C VAL A 152 5.75 11.15 23.84
N PRO A 153 4.53 11.34 24.37
CA PRO A 153 4.33 12.28 25.45
C PRO A 153 5.19 11.82 26.64
N GLY A 154 6.48 12.12 26.62
CA GLY A 154 7.16 12.49 27.84
C GLY A 154 6.41 13.75 28.27
N GLY A 155 5.50 13.70 29.23
CA GLY A 155 5.80 13.08 30.50
C GLY A 155 7.02 13.76 31.13
N ASN A 156 7.20 15.07 30.85
CA ASN A 156 7.98 15.93 31.72
C ASN A 156 7.21 16.03 33.04
N GLY A 157 7.78 15.45 34.10
CA GLY A 157 7.45 15.82 35.48
C GLY A 157 6.21 15.15 36.07
N GLY A 158 6.32 13.84 36.36
CA GLY A 158 5.73 13.38 37.62
C GLY A 158 6.64 13.84 38.76
N PRO A 159 6.16 14.63 39.74
CA PRO A 159 6.94 14.99 40.92
C PRO A 159 7.33 13.73 41.70
N GLY A 160 8.51 13.78 42.31
CA GLY A 160 9.23 12.64 42.90
C GLY A 160 8.36 11.58 43.56
N GLY A 161 8.51 10.34 43.09
CA GLY A 161 8.16 9.18 43.90
C GLY A 161 9.09 9.14 45.12
N PRO A 162 8.57 8.99 46.34
CA PRO A 162 9.38 8.93 47.55
C PRO A 162 10.35 7.75 47.48
N GLY A 163 11.59 8.01 47.93
CA GLY A 163 12.68 7.05 47.92
C GLY A 163 12.28 5.73 48.56
N GLN A 164 12.63 4.63 47.89
CA GLN A 164 12.66 3.32 48.52
C GLN A 164 13.81 3.31 49.52
N GLY A 165 13.48 3.65 50.76
CA GLY A 165 14.28 3.26 51.91
C GLY A 165 14.31 1.74 51.98
N HIS A 166 15.53 1.20 52.03
CA HIS A 166 15.77 -0.13 52.56
C HIS A 166 15.10 -0.25 53.94
N THR A 167 14.35 -1.33 54.15
CA THR A 167 14.02 -1.80 55.49
C THR A 167 14.30 -3.28 55.54
N ASP A 168 15.52 -3.61 55.95
CA ASP A 168 15.84 -4.89 56.55
C ASP A 168 15.05 -5.02 57.86
N GLY A 169 14.18 -6.02 58.01
CA GLY A 169 13.48 -6.22 59.28
C GLY A 169 12.36 -7.28 59.27
N PRO A 170 12.33 -8.24 60.22
CA PRO A 170 11.46 -9.41 60.18
C PRO A 170 10.17 -9.26 61.01
N GLY A 171 9.10 -9.95 60.57
CA GLY A 171 7.97 -10.36 61.41
C GLY A 171 6.78 -9.38 61.48
N HIS A 172 5.57 -9.88 61.20
CA HIS A 172 4.48 -9.98 62.19
C HIS A 172 3.17 -10.39 61.51
N ASP A 173 2.61 -11.50 61.98
CA ASP A 173 1.24 -11.97 61.76
C ASP A 173 0.21 -10.98 62.36
N GLY A 174 -0.86 -10.68 61.63
CA GLY A 174 -1.98 -9.88 62.14
C GLY A 174 -3.18 -9.78 61.18
N PRO A 175 -4.42 -9.62 61.69
CA PRO A 175 -5.58 -10.40 61.24
C PRO A 175 -6.45 -9.73 60.15
N GLY A 176 -7.29 -10.57 59.54
CA GLY A 176 -8.01 -10.34 58.29
C GLY A 176 -9.03 -9.19 58.26
N ALA A 177 -9.21 -8.68 57.05
CA ALA A 177 -10.35 -7.84 56.67
C ALA A 177 -11.42 -8.70 55.95
N PRO A 178 -12.72 -8.47 56.21
CA PRO A 178 -13.81 -9.27 55.67
C PRO A 178 -14.05 -9.01 54.18
N GLY A 179 -14.34 -10.11 53.47
CA GLY A 179 -14.44 -10.14 52.02
C GLY A 179 -15.62 -9.39 51.42
N GLN A 180 -15.42 -8.96 50.17
CA GLN A 180 -16.50 -8.71 49.22
C GLN A 180 -16.48 -9.82 48.18
N GLY A 181 -17.50 -10.68 48.23
CA GLY A 181 -17.76 -11.70 47.23
C GLY A 181 -18.26 -11.07 45.92
N GLY A 182 -17.50 -11.29 44.85
CA GLY A 182 -17.97 -11.17 43.47
C GLY A 182 -17.87 -12.56 42.81
N PRO A 183 -18.87 -12.99 42.02
CA PRO A 183 -19.03 -14.38 41.63
C PRO A 183 -17.93 -14.84 40.66
N GLY A 184 -17.20 -15.86 41.08
CA GLY A 184 -16.43 -16.71 40.18
C GLY A 184 -17.34 -17.74 39.48
N ASN A 185 -16.99 -18.05 38.24
CA ASN A 185 -17.06 -19.37 37.59
C ASN A 185 -16.70 -19.18 36.10
N GLY A 186 -15.74 -19.88 35.48
CA GLY A 186 -14.94 -21.00 35.97
C GLY A 186 -13.72 -21.25 35.09
N HIS A 187 -12.76 -21.96 35.67
CA HIS A 187 -11.61 -22.56 35.00
C HIS A 187 -12.03 -23.81 34.21
N GLY A 188 -11.26 -24.10 33.16
CA GLY A 188 -11.22 -25.40 32.51
C GLY A 188 -9.89 -25.55 31.78
N GLY A 189 -8.85 -25.96 32.50
CA GLY A 189 -7.62 -26.46 31.90
C GLY A 189 -7.78 -27.89 31.39
N ASN A 190 -6.93 -28.27 30.44
CA ASN A 190 -6.36 -29.61 30.25
C ASN A 190 -5.31 -29.48 29.13
N GLN A 191 -4.00 -29.64 29.39
CA GLN A 191 -3.27 -30.89 29.67
C GLN A 191 -3.53 -32.00 28.64
N ASN A 192 -2.48 -32.21 27.83
CA ASN A 192 -1.97 -33.45 27.22
C ASN A 192 -2.90 -34.67 27.14
N GLY A 193 -3.07 -35.18 25.92
CA GLY A 193 -3.50 -36.54 25.64
C GLY A 193 -3.03 -37.00 24.25
N PRO A 194 -2.30 -38.12 24.13
CA PRO A 194 -1.88 -38.72 22.86
C PRO A 194 -2.89 -39.79 22.38
N GLY A 195 -2.91 -40.04 21.06
CA GLY A 195 -3.37 -41.31 20.48
C GLY A 195 -4.78 -41.36 19.88
N GLY A 196 -4.93 -42.12 18.80
CA GLY A 196 -6.19 -42.44 18.10
C GLY A 196 -6.23 -41.86 16.68
N GLN A 197 -5.56 -42.44 15.67
CA GLN A 197 -5.90 -43.68 14.95
C GLN A 197 -7.27 -43.66 14.24
N ASN A 198 -7.20 -43.90 12.93
CA ASN A 198 -8.23 -44.38 12.00
C ASN A 198 -9.18 -43.37 11.35
N GLY A 199 -9.01 -43.24 10.03
CA GLY A 199 -9.91 -42.56 9.10
C GLY A 199 -9.44 -42.74 7.66
N HIS A 200 -9.51 -43.98 7.18
CA HIS A 200 -9.30 -44.35 5.77
C HIS A 200 -10.30 -43.66 4.82
N GLY A 201 -9.81 -43.32 3.64
CA GLY A 201 -10.57 -42.93 2.44
C GLY A 201 -9.62 -42.12 1.54
N GLY A 202 -8.96 -42.65 0.52
CA GLY A 202 -9.43 -43.62 -0.47
C GLY A 202 -9.84 -42.86 -1.73
N GLY A 203 -8.92 -42.74 -2.69
CA GLY A 203 -9.08 -42.08 -3.99
C GLY A 203 -7.74 -41.51 -4.44
N GLN A 204 -6.82 -42.26 -5.04
CA GLN A 204 -6.88 -43.09 -6.25
C GLN A 204 -7.19 -42.25 -7.50
N GLY A 205 -6.18 -42.12 -8.37
CA GLY A 205 -6.34 -41.82 -9.79
C GLY A 205 -5.86 -40.44 -10.23
N GLY A 206 -4.74 -40.37 -10.95
CA GLY A 206 -4.37 -39.13 -11.62
C GLY A 206 -2.94 -39.01 -12.18
N SER A 207 -2.29 -40.10 -12.57
CA SER A 207 -1.09 -40.05 -13.40
C SER A 207 -1.45 -39.64 -14.84
N GLY A 208 -1.08 -38.44 -15.24
CA GLY A 208 -0.96 -38.00 -16.63
C GLY A 208 0.06 -36.87 -16.65
N GLY A 209 1.27 -37.00 -17.18
CA GLY A 209 1.58 -37.61 -18.48
C GLY A 209 1.42 -36.54 -19.56
N TRP A 210 2.29 -35.53 -19.57
CA TRP A 210 2.51 -34.66 -20.74
C TRP A 210 4.00 -34.66 -21.08
N ASN A 211 4.36 -35.70 -21.82
CA ASN A 211 5.51 -35.71 -22.71
C ASN A 211 5.06 -34.99 -23.99
N GLY A 212 5.77 -33.94 -24.38
CA GLY A 212 5.42 -33.07 -25.51
C GLY A 212 6.66 -32.53 -26.18
N ASN A 213 7.30 -33.42 -26.93
CA ASN A 213 8.36 -33.17 -27.90
C ASN A 213 7.85 -32.33 -29.10
N GLY A 214 8.76 -31.59 -29.74
CA GLY A 214 8.56 -30.93 -31.04
C GLY A 214 8.49 -29.41 -30.92
N GLY A 215 9.18 -28.61 -31.70
CA GLY A 215 10.00 -28.83 -32.89
C GLY A 215 10.53 -27.45 -33.29
N GLY A 216 11.68 -27.42 -33.96
CA GLY A 216 12.44 -26.20 -34.19
C GLY A 216 11.74 -25.12 -35.02
N GLN A 217 12.27 -23.91 -34.89
CA GLN A 217 12.33 -22.96 -35.99
C GLN A 217 13.76 -22.43 -36.11
N GLN A 218 14.43 -22.98 -37.12
CA GLN A 218 15.52 -22.37 -37.85
C GLN A 218 14.99 -21.15 -38.63
N GLY A 219 15.87 -20.19 -38.90
CA GLY A 219 15.68 -19.13 -39.90
C GLY A 219 15.53 -17.74 -39.28
N GLY A 220 16.36 -16.73 -39.57
CA GLY A 220 17.27 -16.60 -40.69
C GLY A 220 18.37 -15.59 -40.42
N HIS A 221 19.52 -15.89 -41.02
CA HIS A 221 20.57 -14.94 -41.33
C HIS A 221 20.02 -13.84 -42.24
N GLY A 222 20.08 -12.59 -41.78
CA GLY A 222 19.92 -11.40 -42.60
C GLY A 222 21.26 -10.74 -42.82
N SER A 223 22.07 -11.30 -43.72
CA SER A 223 23.24 -10.62 -44.28
C SER A 223 22.75 -9.57 -45.28
N GLY A 224 22.74 -8.30 -44.89
CA GLY A 224 22.53 -7.15 -45.78
C GLY A 224 23.84 -6.40 -45.97
N GLY A 225 24.61 -6.78 -47.00
CA GLY A 225 25.77 -6.03 -47.45
C GLY A 225 25.42 -4.95 -48.47
N GLY A 226 26.38 -4.06 -48.69
CA GLY A 226 26.63 -3.46 -50.00
C GLY A 226 26.01 -2.09 -50.26
N GLY A 227 26.83 -1.05 -50.19
CA GLY A 227 26.56 0.26 -50.75
C GLY A 227 27.80 1.14 -50.62
N HIS A 228 28.71 1.00 -51.59
CA HIS A 228 29.81 1.93 -51.86
C HIS A 228 29.26 3.24 -52.45
#